data_AF-A0A975P8K1-F1
#
_entry.id   AF-A0A975P8K1-F1
#
_cell.length_a   1.000
_cell.length_b   1.000
_cell.length_c   1.000
_cell.angle_alpha   90.00
_cell.angle_beta   90.00
_cell.angle_gamma   90.00
#
_symmetry.space_group_name_H-M   'P 1'
#
loop_
_entity.id
_entity.type
_entity.pdbx_description
1 polymer ?
#
loop_
_entity_poly.entity_id
_entity_poly.type
_entity_poly.pdbx_seq_one_letter_code
_entity_poly.pdbx_strand_id
1 'polypeptide(L)'
;MRLTALLFAAALAAFAPGSARADLVITGRDAQKLHCAGLLWVVSERLDRGGLLPPESLMQARTAALMILSQLPGSERDRARALAQRAARIGQNRDTVALMEEFDRNAAWCQRNFLN
;
A
#
# COMPACT_ATOMS: atom_id res chain seq x y z
N MET A 1 59.56 -9.72 27.07
CA MET A 1 58.55 -10.03 26.04
C MET A 1 57.16 -9.78 26.61
N ARG A 2 56.63 -8.55 26.49
CA ARG A 2 55.24 -8.21 26.85
C ARG A 2 54.79 -7.07 25.94
N LEU A 3 54.35 -7.41 24.72
CA LEU A 3 53.93 -6.41 23.73
C LEU A 3 53.04 -7.07 22.65
N THR A 4 51.93 -7.69 23.06
CA THR A 4 51.00 -8.32 22.10
C THR A 4 49.59 -8.46 22.68
N ALA A 5 49.05 -7.41 23.30
CA ALA A 5 47.70 -7.49 23.90
C ALA A 5 46.81 -6.25 23.69
N LEU A 6 47.06 -5.39 22.69
CA LEU A 6 46.35 -4.12 22.57
C LEU A 6 45.89 -3.72 21.15
N LEU A 7 45.64 -4.67 20.24
CA LEU A 7 45.23 -4.31 18.85
C LEU A 7 43.95 -4.98 18.33
N PHE A 8 43.08 -5.50 19.20
CA PHE A 8 41.81 -6.12 18.77
C PHE A 8 40.54 -5.39 19.25
N ALA A 9 40.58 -4.07 19.41
CA ALA A 9 39.43 -3.30 19.92
C ALA A 9 38.83 -2.28 18.93
N ALA A 10 39.22 -2.27 17.65
CA ALA A 10 38.88 -1.15 16.75
C ALA A 10 38.26 -1.53 15.39
N ALA A 11 37.53 -2.65 15.27
CA ALA A 11 36.97 -3.07 13.97
C ALA A 11 35.51 -3.57 14.00
N LEU A 12 34.68 -3.14 14.97
CA LEU A 12 33.27 -3.56 15.05
C LEU A 12 32.23 -2.44 14.85
N ALA A 13 32.64 -1.21 14.54
CA ALA A 13 31.70 -0.09 14.39
C ALA A 13 31.13 0.11 12.95
N ALA A 14 31.50 -0.72 11.97
CA ALA A 14 31.11 -0.49 10.57
C ALA A 14 29.84 -1.22 10.11
N PHE A 15 29.25 -2.10 10.94
CA PHE A 15 27.94 -2.69 10.64
C PHE A 15 26.85 -1.86 11.33
N ALA A 16 26.63 -0.65 10.84
CA ALA A 16 25.31 -0.04 11.02
C ALA A 16 24.33 -0.93 10.23
N PRO A 17 23.41 -1.67 10.89
CA PRO A 17 22.35 -2.34 10.15
C PRO A 17 21.64 -1.24 9.37
N GLY A 18 21.67 -1.34 8.03
CA GLY A 18 20.95 -0.43 7.17
C GLY A 18 19.55 -0.31 7.73
N SER A 19 19.15 0.92 8.11
CA SER A 19 17.95 1.23 8.88
C SER A 19 16.85 0.22 8.55
N ALA A 20 16.61 -0.73 9.44
CA ALA A 20 15.43 -1.57 9.38
C ALA A 20 14.27 -0.57 9.49
N ARG A 21 13.77 -0.11 8.34
CA ARG A 21 12.65 0.80 8.28
C ARG A 21 11.52 0.02 8.91
N ALA A 22 11.14 0.41 10.13
CA ALA A 22 9.99 -0.18 10.79
C ALA A 22 8.85 -0.20 9.79
N ASP A 23 8.34 -1.39 9.48
CA ASP A 23 7.23 -1.52 8.54
C ASP A 23 6.10 -0.62 9.03
N LEU A 24 5.62 0.27 8.16
CA LEU A 24 4.55 1.20 8.50
C LEU A 24 3.31 0.38 8.89
N VAL A 25 2.97 0.39 10.18
CA VAL A 25 1.78 -0.31 10.67
C VAL A 25 0.57 0.59 10.45
N ILE A 26 -0.24 0.24 9.44
CA ILE A 26 -1.46 0.97 9.10
C ILE A 26 -2.64 0.31 9.82
N THR A 27 -3.33 1.06 10.68
CA THR A 27 -4.42 0.55 11.53
C THR A 27 -5.63 1.50 11.53
N GLY A 28 -6.74 1.05 12.13
CA GLY A 28 -7.93 1.87 12.34
C GLY A 28 -8.44 2.54 11.07
N ARG A 29 -8.64 3.86 11.13
CA ARG A 29 -9.16 4.65 10.01
C ARG A 29 -8.22 4.68 8.80
N ASP A 30 -6.92 4.61 9.02
CA ASP A 30 -5.95 4.56 7.93
C ASP A 30 -5.94 3.18 7.24
N ALA A 31 -6.23 2.10 7.97
CA ALA A 31 -6.44 0.79 7.35
C ALA A 31 -7.70 0.77 6.47
N GLN A 32 -8.75 1.50 6.86
CA GLN A 32 -9.96 1.66 6.04
C GLN A 32 -9.69 2.46 4.77
N LYS A 33 -8.97 3.59 4.86
CA LYS A 33 -8.49 4.35 3.69
C LYS A 33 -7.68 3.47 2.75
N LEU A 34 -6.70 2.74 3.28
CA LEU A 34 -5.86 1.83 2.50
C LEU A 34 -6.70 0.75 1.81
N HIS A 35 -7.72 0.23 2.48
CA HIS A 35 -8.64 -0.73 1.89
C HIS A 35 -9.45 -0.12 0.74
N CYS A 36 -10.03 1.07 0.92
CA CYS A 36 -10.79 1.77 -0.12
C CYS A 36 -9.93 2.09 -1.35
N ALA A 37 -8.71 2.61 -1.13
CA ALA A 37 -7.74 2.85 -2.20
C ALA A 37 -7.38 1.54 -2.93
N GLY A 38 -7.11 0.47 -2.17
CA GLY A 38 -6.81 -0.84 -2.74
C GLY A 38 -7.97 -1.44 -3.54
N LEU A 39 -9.21 -1.26 -3.10
CA LEU A 39 -10.39 -1.78 -3.79
C LEU A 39 -10.61 -1.06 -5.13
N LEU A 40 -10.54 0.28 -5.13
CA LEU A 40 -10.58 1.09 -6.36
C LEU A 40 -9.48 0.69 -7.35
N TRP A 41 -8.26 0.49 -6.85
CA TRP A 41 -7.13 0.09 -7.66
C TRP A 41 -7.36 -1.28 -8.33
N VAL A 42 -7.71 -2.29 -7.54
CA VAL A 42 -7.83 -3.67 -8.05
C VAL A 42 -9.05 -3.84 -8.95
N VAL A 43 -10.20 -3.25 -8.60
CA VAL A 43 -11.40 -3.28 -9.45
C VAL A 43 -11.12 -2.63 -10.79
N SER A 44 -10.55 -1.42 -10.78
CA SER A 44 -10.30 -0.70 -12.03
C SER A 44 -9.32 -1.41 -12.95
N GLU A 45 -8.22 -1.97 -12.41
CA GLU A 45 -7.29 -2.79 -13.18
C GLU A 45 -7.91 -4.10 -13.71
N ARG A 46 -8.83 -4.71 -12.95
CA ARG A 46 -9.49 -5.96 -13.38
C ARG A 46 -10.45 -5.69 -14.53
N LEU A 47 -11.24 -4.62 -14.43
CA LEU A 47 -12.18 -4.23 -15.47
C LEU A 47 -11.46 -3.71 -16.73
N ASP A 48 -10.40 -2.92 -16.57
CA ASP A 48 -9.54 -2.47 -17.67
C ASP A 48 -8.93 -3.64 -18.45
N ARG A 49 -8.34 -4.62 -17.74
CA ARG A 49 -7.82 -5.85 -18.36
C ARG A 49 -8.90 -6.68 -19.08
N GLY A 50 -10.16 -6.57 -18.64
CA GLY A 50 -11.29 -7.21 -19.29
C GLY A 50 -11.88 -6.41 -20.46
N GLY A 51 -11.37 -5.20 -20.75
CA GLY A 51 -11.96 -4.29 -21.74
C GLY A 51 -13.32 -3.72 -21.32
N LEU A 52 -13.62 -3.74 -20.02
CA LEU A 52 -14.92 -3.34 -19.45
C LEU A 52 -14.88 -1.93 -18.83
N LEU A 53 -13.71 -1.30 -18.77
CA LEU A 53 -13.54 0.03 -18.19
C LEU A 53 -13.00 1.00 -19.24
N PRO A 54 -13.73 2.09 -19.55
CA PRO A 54 -13.21 3.14 -20.40
C PRO A 54 -11.94 3.81 -19.81
N PRO A 55 -10.98 4.27 -20.64
CA PRO A 55 -9.73 4.88 -20.16
C PRO A 55 -9.94 6.06 -19.19
N GLU A 56 -10.96 6.88 -19.41
CA GLU A 56 -11.32 7.99 -18.53
C GLU A 56 -11.78 7.51 -17.15
N SER A 57 -12.54 6.40 -17.10
CA SER A 57 -13.01 5.81 -15.85
C SER A 57 -11.86 5.15 -15.09
N LEU A 58 -10.91 4.53 -15.79
CA LEU A 58 -9.68 4.02 -15.21
C LEU A 58 -8.85 5.15 -14.57
N MET A 59 -8.68 6.26 -15.29
CA MET A 59 -7.95 7.42 -14.78
C MET A 59 -8.63 7.98 -13.52
N GLN A 60 -9.94 8.20 -13.55
CA GLN A 60 -10.70 8.69 -12.40
C GLN A 60 -10.56 7.77 -11.18
N ALA A 61 -10.68 6.44 -11.38
CA ALA A 61 -10.52 5.47 -10.29
C ALA A 61 -9.11 5.49 -9.68
N ARG A 62 -8.06 5.59 -10.52
CA ARG A 62 -6.67 5.69 -10.06
C ARG A 62 -6.40 7.00 -9.33
N THR A 63 -6.88 8.12 -9.85
CA THR A 63 -6.77 9.43 -9.18
C THR A 63 -7.47 9.40 -7.82
N ALA A 64 -8.68 8.86 -7.73
CA ALA A 64 -9.39 8.69 -6.47
C ALA A 64 -8.61 7.80 -5.48
N ALA A 65 -8.07 6.67 -5.93
CA ALA A 65 -7.25 5.81 -5.09
C ALA A 65 -6.01 6.55 -4.54
N LEU A 66 -5.31 7.33 -5.39
CA LEU A 66 -4.15 8.12 -4.99
C LEU A 66 -4.52 9.27 -4.05
N MET A 67 -5.68 9.91 -4.23
CA MET A 67 -6.18 10.94 -3.31
C MET A 67 -6.49 10.37 -1.91
N ILE A 68 -7.02 9.15 -1.83
CA ILE A 68 -7.20 8.47 -0.53
C ILE A 68 -5.84 8.09 0.05
N LEU A 69 -4.93 7.58 -0.78
CA LEU A 69 -3.61 7.12 -0.37
C LEU A 69 -2.73 8.25 0.21
N SER A 70 -2.85 9.46 -0.34
CA SER A 70 -2.08 10.63 0.13
C SER A 70 -2.42 11.05 1.56
N GLN A 71 -3.57 10.61 2.08
CA GLN A 71 -4.05 10.86 3.44
C GLN A 71 -3.49 9.88 4.49
N LEU A 72 -2.68 8.89 4.08
CA LEU A 72 -2.06 7.92 4.97
C LEU A 72 -0.75 8.46 5.60
N PRO A 73 -0.31 7.95 6.75
CA PRO A 73 1.00 8.30 7.30
C PRO A 73 2.16 7.77 6.42
N GLY A 74 3.37 8.22 6.72
CA GLY A 74 4.60 7.76 6.08
C GLY A 74 4.97 8.48 4.78
N SER A 75 6.09 8.07 4.18
CA SER A 75 6.55 8.62 2.91
C SER A 75 5.69 8.11 1.74
N GLU A 76 5.78 8.78 0.59
CA GLU A 76 5.15 8.31 -0.65
C GLU A 76 5.53 6.85 -0.97
N ARG A 77 6.80 6.48 -0.76
CA ARG A 77 7.30 5.12 -0.96
C ARG A 77 6.65 4.12 -0.01
N ASP A 78 6.43 4.49 1.24
CA ASP A 78 5.78 3.62 2.23
C ASP A 78 4.31 3.40 1.87
N ARG A 79 3.62 4.48 1.46
CA ARG A 79 2.23 4.44 1.02
C ARG A 79 2.06 3.58 -0.24
N ALA A 80 2.92 3.75 -1.24
CA ALA A 80 2.91 2.94 -2.46
C ALA A 80 3.14 1.46 -2.16
N ARG A 81 4.09 1.14 -1.26
CA ARG A 81 4.32 -0.23 -0.79
C ARG A 81 3.09 -0.81 -0.10
N ALA A 82 2.47 -0.04 0.80
CA ALA A 82 1.27 -0.47 1.51
C ALA A 82 0.10 -0.74 0.54
N LEU A 83 -0.10 0.13 -0.45
CA LEU A 83 -1.11 -0.06 -1.50
C LEU A 83 -0.84 -1.33 -2.28
N ALA A 84 0.39 -1.54 -2.77
CA ALA A 84 0.75 -2.74 -3.53
C ALA A 84 0.49 -4.02 -2.73
N GLN A 85 0.89 -4.05 -1.46
CA GLN A 85 0.62 -5.19 -0.58
C GLN A 85 -0.88 -5.42 -0.33
N ARG A 86 -1.66 -4.34 -0.12
CA ARG A 86 -3.11 -4.45 0.08
C ARG A 86 -3.82 -4.90 -1.20
N ALA A 87 -3.46 -4.31 -2.34
CA ALA A 87 -4.01 -4.64 -3.65
C ALA A 87 -3.73 -6.11 -4.01
N ALA A 88 -2.51 -6.59 -3.78
CA ALA A 88 -2.17 -8.00 -3.96
C ALA A 88 -3.07 -8.92 -3.12
N ARG A 89 -3.27 -8.61 -1.83
CA ARG A 89 -4.15 -9.39 -0.95
C ARG A 89 -5.62 -9.38 -1.39
N ILE A 90 -6.13 -8.24 -1.88
CA ILE A 90 -7.49 -8.14 -2.40
C ILE A 90 -7.62 -8.98 -3.68
N GLY A 91 -6.67 -8.86 -4.60
CA GLY A 91 -6.72 -9.50 -5.91
C GLY A 91 -6.46 -11.00 -5.91
N GLN A 92 -5.61 -11.51 -5.00
CA GLN A 92 -5.30 -12.94 -4.87
C GLN A 92 -6.47 -13.76 -4.30
N ASN A 93 -7.28 -13.15 -3.45
CA ASN A 93 -8.32 -13.85 -2.70
C ASN A 93 -9.71 -13.75 -3.36
N ARG A 94 -9.83 -13.10 -4.53
CA ARG A 94 -11.13 -12.78 -5.15
C ARG A 94 -11.09 -12.90 -6.67
N ASP A 95 -12.05 -13.66 -7.19
CA ASP A 95 -12.41 -13.58 -8.59
C ASP A 95 -13.08 -12.23 -8.92
N THR A 96 -13.40 -12.01 -10.19
CA THR A 96 -13.95 -10.72 -10.64
C THR A 96 -15.34 -10.46 -10.06
N VAL A 97 -16.17 -11.48 -9.90
CA VAL A 97 -17.54 -11.32 -9.38
C VAL A 97 -17.49 -10.94 -7.90
N ALA A 98 -16.75 -11.69 -7.09
CA ALA A 98 -16.60 -11.42 -5.65
C ALA A 98 -15.95 -10.05 -5.39
N LEU A 99 -15.02 -9.62 -6.26
CA LEU A 99 -14.41 -8.31 -6.19
C LEU A 99 -15.42 -7.18 -6.48
N MET A 100 -16.27 -7.35 -7.51
CA MET A 100 -17.33 -6.38 -7.84
C MET A 100 -18.36 -6.28 -6.72
N GLU A 101 -18.79 -7.41 -6.14
CA GLU A 101 -19.73 -7.37 -5.02
C GLU A 101 -19.16 -6.65 -3.79
N GLU A 102 -17.86 -6.83 -3.50
CA GLU A 102 -17.20 -6.08 -2.42
C GLU A 102 -17.14 -4.58 -2.76
N PHE A 103 -16.84 -4.24 -4.02
CA PHE A 103 -16.90 -2.85 -4.48
C PHE A 103 -18.28 -2.24 -4.26
N ASP A 104 -19.34 -2.88 -4.74
CA ASP A 104 -20.71 -2.36 -4.64
C ASP A 104 -21.13 -2.14 -3.18
N ARG A 105 -20.75 -3.05 -2.27
CA ARG A 105 -21.03 -2.91 -0.83
C ARG A 105 -20.29 -1.74 -0.18
N ASN A 106 -19.09 -1.40 -0.66
CA ASN A 106 -18.21 -0.46 0.05
C ASN A 106 -18.05 0.90 -0.65
N ALA A 107 -18.27 1.00 -1.96
CA ALA A 107 -17.94 2.17 -2.77
C ALA A 107 -18.60 3.44 -2.25
N ALA A 108 -19.91 3.39 -1.98
CA ALA A 108 -20.65 4.55 -1.47
C ALA A 108 -20.13 5.00 -0.09
N TRP A 109 -19.72 4.07 0.77
CA TRP A 109 -19.12 4.41 2.06
C TRP A 109 -17.72 5.00 1.91
N CYS A 110 -16.87 4.40 1.07
CA CYS A 110 -15.52 4.89 0.77
C CYS A 110 -15.56 6.31 0.21
N GLN A 111 -16.46 6.57 -0.75
CA GLN A 111 -16.64 7.88 -1.35
C GLN A 111 -17.00 8.93 -0.30
N ARG A 112 -18.06 8.69 0.48
CA ARG A 112 -18.55 9.63 1.52
C ARG A 112 -17.55 9.91 2.64
N ASN A 113 -16.60 9.01 2.89
CA ASN A 113 -15.69 9.14 4.02
C ASN A 113 -14.31 9.71 3.63
N PHE A 114 -13.88 9.54 2.38
CA PHE A 114 -12.49 9.80 1.99
C PHE A 114 -12.29 10.56 0.68
N LEU A 115 -13.35 10.88 -0.08
CA LEU A 115 -13.28 11.53 -1.39
C LEU A 115 -14.18 12.78 -1.52
N ASN A 116 -14.70 13.30 -0.40
CA ASN A 116 -15.54 14.51 -0.40
C ASN A 116 -14.79 15.74 -0.88
#